data_AF-A0A5E4RUP2-F1
#
_entry.id   AF-A0A5E4RUP2-F1
#
_cell.length_a   1.000
_cell.length_b   1.000
_cell.length_c   1.000
_cell.angle_alpha   90.00
_cell.angle_beta   90.00
_cell.angle_gamma   90.00
#
_symmetry.space_group_name_H-M   'P 1'
#
loop_
_entity.id
_entity.type
_entity.pdbx_description
1 polymer ?
#
loop_
_entity_poly.entity_id
_entity_poly.type
_entity_poly.pdbx_seq_one_letter_code
_entity_poly.pdbx_strand_id
1 'polypeptide(L)'
;MKKLVLIGTLLLSACGTNAPLFTSDGRPTQQIQCAAAANQRDSQASLDCDARARSLCGGGDYETLRRTPEYGALTVLFACSRGS
;
A
#
# COMPACT_ATOMS: atom_id res chain seq x y z
N MET A 1 -13.86 -6.27 -41.36
CA MET A 1 -12.70 -5.40 -41.09
C MET A 1 -12.77 -4.95 -39.62
N LYS A 2 -12.04 -5.60 -38.71
CA LYS A 2 -12.10 -5.32 -37.26
C LYS A 2 -10.85 -4.51 -36.91
N LYS A 3 -10.99 -3.21 -36.71
CA LYS A 3 -9.89 -2.34 -36.27
C LYS A 3 -9.62 -2.63 -34.79
N LEU A 4 -8.46 -3.20 -34.47
CA LEU A 4 -7.97 -3.25 -33.10
C LEU A 4 -7.52 -1.83 -32.71
N VAL A 5 -8.21 -1.24 -31.75
CA VAL A 5 -7.80 0.01 -31.10
C VAL A 5 -6.98 -0.37 -29.87
N LEU A 6 -5.68 -0.08 -29.90
CA LEU A 6 -4.79 -0.13 -28.74
C LEU A 6 -5.10 1.06 -27.84
N ILE A 7 -5.78 0.81 -26.72
CA ILE A 7 -6.02 1.82 -25.68
C ILE A 7 -4.87 1.72 -24.68
N GLY A 8 -3.84 2.54 -24.91
CA GLY A 8 -2.79 2.80 -23.91
C GLY A 8 -3.40 3.54 -22.74
N THR A 9 -3.42 2.92 -21.56
CA THR A 9 -3.97 3.52 -20.34
C THR A 9 -2.81 4.00 -19.47
N LEU A 10 -2.93 5.27 -19.06
CA LEU A 10 -1.92 6.10 -18.41
C LEU A 10 -1.32 5.45 -17.15
N LEU A 11 0.00 5.53 -17.04
CA LEU A 11 0.74 5.27 -15.80
C LEU A 11 0.36 6.35 -14.77
N LEU A 12 -0.47 5.97 -13.80
CA LEU A 12 -0.89 6.85 -12.70
C LEU A 12 0.25 6.92 -11.67
N SER A 13 1.15 7.90 -11.81
CA SER A 13 2.17 8.22 -10.80
C SER A 13 1.52 8.87 -9.58
N ALA A 14 1.01 8.05 -8.66
CA ALA A 14 0.56 8.50 -7.35
C ALA A 14 1.78 8.89 -6.47
N CYS A 15 2.27 10.13 -6.60
CA CYS A 15 3.21 10.72 -5.65
C CYS A 15 2.43 11.33 -4.48
N GLY A 16 1.95 10.49 -3.57
CA GLY A 16 1.38 10.92 -2.29
C GLY A 16 2.49 11.05 -1.26
N THR A 17 3.26 12.14 -1.28
CA THR A 17 4.28 12.41 -0.25
C THR A 17 3.62 13.02 0.98
N ASN A 18 2.98 12.18 1.80
CA ASN A 18 2.68 12.55 3.18
C ASN A 18 4.01 12.64 3.93
N ALA A 19 4.25 13.73 4.67
CA ALA A 19 5.46 13.86 5.49
C ALA A 19 5.57 12.63 6.40
N PRO A 20 6.69 11.89 6.35
CA PRO A 20 6.80 10.65 7.10
C PRO A 20 6.73 10.97 8.59
N LEU A 21 5.73 10.43 9.29
CA LEU A 21 5.85 10.29 10.73
C LEU A 21 7.08 9.41 10.95
N PHE A 22 7.97 9.73 11.88
CA PHE A 22 9.11 8.87 12.14
C PHE A 22 8.74 7.88 13.23
N THR A 23 9.18 6.63 13.10
CA THR A 23 9.15 5.69 14.22
C THR A 23 10.05 6.21 15.35
N SER A 24 9.89 5.68 16.57
CA SER A 24 10.77 6.06 17.69
C SER A 24 12.26 5.80 17.39
N ASP A 25 12.57 4.88 16.48
CA ASP A 25 13.91 4.56 15.98
C ASP A 25 14.31 5.35 14.70
N GLY A 26 13.55 6.37 14.32
CA GLY A 26 13.88 7.32 13.26
C GLY A 26 13.67 6.82 11.83
N ARG A 27 12.94 5.72 11.61
CA ARG A 27 12.60 5.26 10.25
C ARG A 27 11.45 6.10 9.70
N PRO A 28 11.49 6.50 8.42
CA PRO A 28 10.35 7.13 7.80
C PRO A 28 9.18 6.14 7.75
N THR A 29 8.02 6.57 8.23
CA THR A 29 6.78 5.80 8.05
C THR A 29 6.08 6.20 6.78
N GLN A 30 5.33 5.25 6.24
CA GLN A 30 4.52 5.39 5.05
C GLN A 30 3.11 4.92 5.38
N GLN A 31 2.13 5.64 4.84
CA GLN A 31 0.72 5.25 4.95
C GLN A 31 0.21 4.84 3.58
N ILE A 32 -0.45 3.68 3.53
CA ILE A 32 -1.19 3.22 2.35
C ILE A 32 -2.63 2.92 2.73
N GLN A 33 -3.52 3.02 1.76
CA GLN A 33 -4.89 2.56 1.87
C GLN A 33 -5.15 1.54 0.77
N CYS A 34 -5.73 0.40 1.14
CA CYS A 34 -5.98 -0.72 0.26
C CYS A 34 -7.48 -0.98 0.23
N ALA A 35 -8.04 -1.18 -0.95
CA ALA A 35 -9.47 -1.42 -1.09
C ALA A 35 -9.81 -2.80 -0.51
N ALA A 36 -10.81 -2.84 0.37
CA ALA A 36 -11.52 -4.06 0.69
C ALA A 36 -12.73 -4.12 -0.25
N ALA A 37 -12.88 -5.19 -1.02
CA ALA A 37 -14.16 -5.39 -1.70
C ALA A 37 -15.27 -5.42 -0.63
N ALA A 38 -16.38 -4.71 -0.86
CA ALA A 38 -17.43 -4.40 0.14
C ALA A 38 -18.02 -5.63 0.86
N ASN A 39 -17.77 -6.81 0.33
CA ASN A 39 -18.27 -8.11 0.70
C ASN A 39 -17.13 -9.12 0.99
N GLN A 40 -15.88 -8.68 1.05
CA GLN A 40 -14.72 -9.49 1.40
C GLN A 40 -14.20 -9.14 2.80
N ARG A 41 -13.86 -10.19 3.57
CA ARG A 41 -13.30 -10.06 4.91
C ARG A 41 -12.01 -9.23 4.88
N ASP A 42 -11.70 -8.59 6.00
CA ASP A 42 -10.46 -7.84 6.25
C ASP A 42 -9.18 -8.56 5.79
N SER A 43 -9.22 -9.90 5.71
CA SER A 43 -8.17 -10.77 5.20
C SER A 43 -7.69 -10.42 3.77
N GLN A 44 -8.59 -10.07 2.84
CA GLN A 44 -8.18 -9.72 1.47
C GLN A 44 -7.49 -8.35 1.43
N ALA A 45 -8.04 -7.37 2.13
CA ALA A 45 -7.46 -6.03 2.20
C ALA A 45 -6.07 -6.07 2.87
N SER A 46 -5.87 -6.97 3.84
CA SER A 46 -4.54 -7.25 4.41
C SER A 46 -3.58 -7.76 3.34
N LEU A 47 -3.96 -8.75 2.53
CA LEU A 47 -3.09 -9.30 1.49
C LEU A 47 -2.64 -8.25 0.47
N ASP A 48 -3.56 -7.37 0.04
CA ASP A 48 -3.23 -6.27 -0.87
C ASP A 48 -2.27 -5.27 -0.20
N CYS A 49 -2.57 -4.85 1.04
CA CYS A 49 -1.68 -3.98 1.79
C CYS A 49 -0.30 -4.57 2.03
N ASP A 50 -0.23 -5.87 2.34
CA ASP A 50 1.01 -6.56 2.63
C ASP A 50 1.89 -6.66 1.37
N ALA A 51 1.28 -6.92 0.21
CA ALA A 51 1.96 -6.92 -1.08
C ALA A 51 2.47 -5.52 -1.47
N ARG A 52 1.67 -4.48 -1.24
CA ARG A 52 2.02 -3.08 -1.54
C ARG A 52 3.08 -2.53 -0.59
N ALA A 53 3.00 -2.85 0.70
CA ALA A 53 4.02 -2.44 1.67
C ALA A 53 5.38 -3.07 1.31
N ARG A 54 5.40 -4.36 0.94
CA ARG A 54 6.60 -5.05 0.41
C ARG A 54 7.18 -4.36 -0.81
N SER A 55 6.35 -4.01 -1.80
CA SER A 55 6.83 -3.35 -3.01
C SER A 55 7.41 -1.95 -2.73
N LEU A 56 6.78 -1.20 -1.82
CA LEU A 56 7.29 0.10 -1.35
C LEU A 56 8.59 -0.01 -0.55
N CYS A 57 8.87 -1.19 0.03
CA CYS A 57 10.14 -1.51 0.69
C CYS A 57 11.14 -2.21 -0.24
N GLY A 58 10.96 -2.12 -1.56
CA GLY A 58 11.89 -2.71 -2.54
C GLY A 58 11.92 -4.24 -2.52
N GLY A 59 10.85 -4.88 -2.03
CA GLY A 59 10.76 -6.33 -1.82
C GLY A 59 11.23 -6.80 -0.44
N GLY A 60 11.74 -5.90 0.40
CA GLY A 60 12.13 -6.20 1.78
C GLY A 60 10.97 -6.32 2.76
N ASP A 61 11.28 -6.73 3.98
CA ASP A 61 10.32 -6.78 5.08
C ASP A 61 9.93 -5.39 5.56
N TYR A 62 8.76 -5.32 6.21
CA TYR A 62 8.22 -4.09 6.77
C TYR A 62 7.53 -4.38 8.10
N GLU A 63 7.47 -3.36 8.94
CA GLU A 63 6.79 -3.40 10.22
C GLU A 63 5.50 -2.58 10.13
N THR A 64 4.37 -3.19 10.49
CA THR A 64 3.10 -2.49 10.61
C THR A 64 3.01 -1.81 11.96
N LEU A 65 2.84 -0.49 11.96
CA LEU A 65 2.75 0.33 13.16
C LEU A 65 1.30 0.58 13.56
N ARG A 66 0.42 0.74 12.57
CA ARG A 66 -1.02 0.91 12.77
C ARG A 66 -1.79 0.31 11.61
N ARG A 67 -2.87 -0.40 11.93
CA ARG A 67 -3.91 -0.80 10.97
C ARG A 67 -5.22 -0.17 11.40
N THR A 68 -5.87 0.51 10.46
CA THR A 68 -7.16 1.15 10.66
C THR A 68 -8.10 0.60 9.59
N PRO A 69 -8.96 -0.38 9.93
CA PRO A 69 -10.02 -0.80 9.02
C PRO A 69 -11.04 0.35 8.89
N GLU A 70 -11.42 0.65 7.66
CA GLU A 70 -12.44 1.63 7.29
C GLU A 70 -13.49 0.94 6.41
N TYR A 71 -14.69 1.49 6.30
CA TYR A 71 -15.77 0.88 5.52
C TYR A 71 -15.37 0.69 4.04
N GLY A 72 -14.96 -0.53 3.68
CA GLY A 72 -14.48 -0.86 2.33
C GLY A 72 -13.00 -0.56 2.07
N ALA A 73 -12.20 -0.26 3.10
CA ALA A 73 -10.76 -0.04 2.94
C ALA A 73 -9.97 -0.45 4.19
N LEU A 74 -8.68 -0.73 4.01
CA LEU A 74 -7.74 -0.91 5.11
C LEU A 74 -6.64 0.13 4.95
N THR A 75 -6.53 1.02 5.93
CA THR A 75 -5.43 1.98 6.02
C THR A 75 -4.32 1.40 6.90
N VAL A 76 -3.09 1.38 6.41
CA VAL A 76 -1.93 0.82 7.10
C VAL A 76 -0.82 1.84 7.16
N LEU A 77 -0.33 2.12 8.37
CA LEU A 77 0.89 2.86 8.62
C LEU A 77 2.00 1.85 8.88
N PHE A 78 3.07 1.90 8.12
CA PHE A 78 4.18 0.96 8.21
C PHE A 78 5.53 1.66 8.05
N ALA A 79 6.60 0.99 8.45
CA ALA A 79 7.97 1.39 8.13
C ALA A 79 8.73 0.21 7.53
N CYS A 80 9.57 0.46 6.54
CA CYS A 80 10.43 -0.59 6.00
C CYS A 80 11.42 -1.05 7.06
N SER A 81 11.64 -2.37 7.12
CA SER A 81 12.67 -2.92 7.97
C SER A 81 14.04 -2.51 7.43
N ARG A 82 14.98 -2.18 8.32
CA ARG A 82 16.39 -2.13 7.96
C ARG A 82 16.79 -3.60 7.81
N GLY A 83 16.93 -4.09 6.57
CA GLY A 83 17.21 -5.49 6.30
C GLY A 83 18.22 -6.07 7.27
N SER A 84 17.84 -7.16 7.93
CA SER A 84 18.71 -7.95 8.81
C SER A 84 19.78 -8.67 8.00
#